data_AF-A0A920K528-F1
#
_entry.id   AF-A0A920K528-F1
#
_cell.length_a   1.000
_cell.length_b   1.000
_cell.length_c   1.000
_cell.angle_alpha   90.00
_cell.angle_beta   90.00
_cell.angle_gamma   90.00
#
_symmetry.space_group_name_H-M   'P 1'
#
loop_
_entity.id
_entity.type
_entity.pdbx_description
1 polymer ?
#
loop_
_entity_poly.entity_id
_entity_poly.type
_entity_poly.pdbx_seq_one_letter_code
_entity_poly.pdbx_strand_id
1 'polypeptide(L)'
;MISPVQVAQKRRGFFEFGPEISNEGTYTYFWRLSWHQVIGEAFGSKVGPAKSIMHGKVSKVTHSGIGLFRKIPSPYTVTRYHSLALLEDKFPECLEILARTDDQEIMAIRHRNLPFYGVQFHPEAILTDYGYDILQNFMEQT
;
A
#
# COMPACT_ATOMS: atom_id res chain seq x y z
N MET A 1 20.45 -17.93 6.42
CA MET A 1 20.94 -17.26 5.19
C MET A 1 19.70 -16.78 4.46
N ILE A 2 19.30 -15.52 4.67
CA ILE A 2 18.04 -14.95 4.13
C ILE A 2 18.41 -14.20 2.85
N SER A 3 17.65 -14.45 1.77
CA SER A 3 17.89 -13.86 0.44
C SER A 3 17.75 -12.32 0.47
N PRO A 4 18.61 -11.57 -0.23
CA PRO A 4 18.43 -10.12 -0.39
C PRO A 4 17.13 -9.82 -1.13
N VAL A 5 16.31 -8.91 -0.58
CA VAL A 5 15.18 -8.28 -1.29
C VAL A 5 15.76 -7.12 -2.11
N GLN A 6 15.31 -6.96 -3.34
CA GLN A 6 15.97 -6.15 -4.36
C GLN A 6 15.21 -4.81 -4.56
N VAL A 7 15.93 -3.68 -4.63
CA VAL A 7 15.37 -2.35 -4.85
C VAL A 7 15.29 -2.02 -6.34
N ALA A 8 14.16 -1.45 -6.77
CA ALA A 8 13.91 -1.07 -8.15
C ALA A 8 14.72 0.17 -8.56
N GLN A 9 15.59 0.04 -9.57
CA GLN A 9 16.16 1.18 -10.30
C GLN A 9 15.52 1.30 -11.69
N LYS A 10 15.12 2.52 -12.03
CA LYS A 10 14.47 2.85 -13.31
C LYS A 10 15.49 2.78 -14.45
N ARG A 11 15.44 1.72 -15.26
CA ARG A 11 15.94 1.74 -16.65
C ARG A 11 14.85 1.24 -17.60
N ARG A 12 14.89 1.78 -18.81
CA ARG A 12 13.83 1.77 -19.82
C ARG A 12 13.11 0.41 -19.92
N GLY A 13 11.82 0.40 -19.59
CA GLY A 13 10.84 -0.56 -20.10
C GLY A 13 10.69 -1.89 -19.36
N PHE A 14 11.62 -2.30 -18.49
CA PHE A 14 11.51 -3.55 -17.73
C PHE A 14 12.14 -3.39 -16.34
N PHE A 15 11.44 -3.84 -15.29
CA PHE A 15 11.96 -3.89 -13.93
C PHE A 15 12.80 -5.17 -13.75
N GLU A 16 14.12 -5.04 -13.71
CA GLU A 16 15.00 -6.07 -13.18
C GLU A 16 15.47 -5.68 -11.79
N PHE A 17 15.50 -6.67 -10.92
CA PHE A 17 15.82 -6.54 -9.52
C PHE A 17 17.34 -6.81 -9.31
N GLY A 18 18.05 -5.92 -8.59
CA GLY A 18 19.51 -6.02 -8.31
C GLY A 18 19.85 -6.22 -6.82
N PRO A 19 21.05 -6.69 -6.47
CA PRO A 19 21.41 -7.08 -5.11
C PRO A 19 21.80 -5.86 -4.25
N GLU A 20 21.55 -5.96 -2.93
CA GLU A 20 21.96 -5.03 -1.84
C GLU A 20 20.95 -3.95 -1.41
N ILE A 21 20.17 -4.29 -0.37
CA ILE A 21 19.68 -3.34 0.64
C ILE A 21 20.65 -3.48 1.83
N SER A 22 21.47 -2.47 2.09
CA SER A 22 22.34 -2.44 3.27
C SER A 22 21.52 -2.12 4.52
N ASN A 23 21.80 -2.83 5.63
CA ASN A 23 21.12 -2.74 6.93
C ASN A 23 21.46 -1.46 7.73
N GLU A 24 21.90 -0.39 7.07
CA GLU A 24 22.37 0.83 7.73
C GLU A 24 21.37 1.98 7.50
N GLY A 25 20.26 1.92 8.25
CA GLY A 25 19.20 2.93 8.24
C GLY A 25 17.83 2.32 7.93
N THR A 26 16.93 2.33 8.92
CA THR A 26 15.54 1.88 8.75
C THR A 26 14.76 2.94 7.97
N TYR A 27 14.93 3.00 6.64
CA TYR A 27 14.10 3.86 5.80
C TYR A 27 12.70 3.25 5.72
N THR A 28 11.73 3.85 6.39
CA THR A 28 10.31 3.55 6.20
C THR A 28 9.87 4.16 4.88
N TYR A 29 9.21 3.40 4.02
CA TYR A 29 8.79 3.90 2.71
C TYR A 29 7.26 3.93 2.58
N PHE A 30 6.72 5.12 2.25
CA PHE A 30 5.31 5.37 1.97
C PHE A 30 5.13 5.55 0.48
N TRP A 31 4.31 4.71 -0.13
CA TRP A 31 4.12 4.82 -1.57
C TRP A 31 2.66 4.83 -1.99
N ARG A 32 2.38 5.72 -2.94
CA ARG A 32 1.05 6.12 -3.43
C ARG A 32 0.62 5.23 -4.60
N LEU A 33 -0.64 4.77 -4.57
CA LEU A 33 -1.44 4.22 -5.67
C LEU A 33 -0.73 3.27 -6.65
N SER A 34 -0.08 3.77 -7.71
CA SER A 34 0.66 2.90 -8.65
C SER A 34 1.73 2.07 -7.94
N TRP A 35 2.32 2.60 -6.88
CA TRP A 35 3.32 1.88 -6.10
C TRP A 35 2.74 0.82 -5.17
N HIS A 36 1.52 0.98 -4.66
CA HIS A 36 0.85 -0.07 -3.89
C HIS A 36 0.72 -1.35 -4.74
N GLN A 37 0.37 -1.19 -6.02
CA GLN A 37 0.28 -2.27 -6.98
C GLN A 37 1.64 -2.88 -7.29
N VAL A 38 2.63 -2.05 -7.63
CA VAL A 38 4.01 -2.49 -7.92
C VAL A 38 4.62 -3.26 -6.75
N ILE A 39 4.42 -2.80 -5.51
CA ILE A 39 4.94 -3.48 -4.32
C ILE A 39 4.22 -4.81 -4.11
N GLY A 40 2.90 -4.83 -4.24
CA GLY A 40 2.15 -6.07 -4.19
C GLY A 40 2.69 -7.10 -5.19
N GLU A 41 2.88 -6.72 -6.45
CA GLU A 41 3.43 -7.59 -7.50
C GLU A 41 4.87 -8.02 -7.22
N ALA A 42 5.73 -7.10 -6.77
CA ALA A 42 7.12 -7.41 -6.44
C ALA A 42 7.25 -8.49 -5.36
N PHE A 43 6.29 -8.55 -4.42
CA PHE A 43 6.23 -9.58 -3.39
C PHE A 43 5.35 -10.78 -3.75
N GLY A 44 4.85 -10.86 -4.98
CA GLY A 44 4.13 -12.02 -5.52
C GLY A 44 2.60 -11.95 -5.44
N SER A 45 2.02 -10.79 -5.10
CA SER A 45 0.58 -10.55 -5.23
C SER A 45 0.19 -10.38 -6.70
N LYS A 46 -1.07 -10.61 -7.04
CA LYS A 46 -1.58 -10.41 -8.39
C LYS A 46 -2.30 -9.07 -8.49
N VAL A 47 -2.02 -8.27 -9.52
CA VAL A 47 -2.84 -7.10 -9.88
C VAL A 47 -3.84 -7.50 -10.96
N GLY A 48 -5.07 -7.00 -10.84
CA GLY A 48 -6.12 -7.21 -11.82
C GLY A 48 -7.03 -6.00 -11.94
N PRO A 49 -8.06 -6.08 -12.79
CA PRO A 49 -9.07 -5.04 -12.87
C PRO A 49 -9.75 -4.86 -11.52
N ALA A 50 -9.89 -3.60 -11.10
CA ALA A 50 -10.69 -3.24 -9.94
C ALA A 50 -12.13 -3.73 -10.13
N LYS A 51 -12.81 -4.05 -9.02
CA LYS A 51 -14.21 -4.52 -9.08
C LYS A 51 -15.15 -3.47 -9.68
N SER A 52 -14.75 -2.20 -9.63
CA SER A 52 -15.44 -1.09 -10.25
C SER A 52 -14.43 -0.02 -10.65
N ILE A 53 -14.67 0.65 -11.78
CA ILE A 53 -13.83 1.78 -12.21
C ILE A 53 -14.12 2.98 -11.29
N MET A 54 -13.10 3.40 -10.54
CA MET A 54 -13.19 4.51 -9.59
C MET A 54 -12.38 5.70 -10.08
N HIS A 55 -13.06 6.81 -10.39
CA HIS A 55 -12.42 8.06 -10.79
C HIS A 55 -13.07 9.22 -10.02
N GLY A 56 -12.42 9.66 -8.94
CA GLY A 56 -12.94 10.72 -8.07
C GLY A 56 -14.16 10.33 -7.25
N LYS A 57 -14.33 9.03 -7.01
CA LYS A 57 -15.42 8.50 -6.19
C LYS A 57 -14.93 8.30 -4.76
N VAL A 58 -15.84 8.53 -3.82
CA VAL A 58 -15.59 8.26 -2.41
C VAL A 58 -16.03 6.84 -2.05
N SER A 59 -15.34 6.20 -1.11
CA SER A 59 -15.74 4.92 -0.55
C SER A 59 -15.39 4.85 0.93
N LYS A 60 -16.15 4.05 1.67
CA LYS A 60 -15.84 3.76 3.07
C LYS A 60 -14.76 2.70 3.13
N VAL A 61 -13.76 2.93 3.97
CA VAL A 61 -12.66 2.00 4.22
C VAL A 61 -12.69 1.57 5.67
N THR A 62 -12.65 0.27 5.87
CA THR A 62 -12.42 -0.40 7.16
C THR A 62 -10.94 -0.75 7.28
N HIS A 63 -10.37 -0.66 8.48
CA HIS A 63 -8.95 -0.91 8.69
C HIS A 63 -8.67 -1.59 10.02
N SER A 64 -7.48 -2.15 10.16
CA SER A 64 -7.02 -2.87 11.35
C SER A 64 -6.64 -1.96 12.53
N GLY A 65 -6.51 -0.65 12.32
CA GLY A 65 -6.22 0.34 13.38
C GLY A 65 -4.77 0.34 13.87
N ILE A 66 -3.92 -0.43 13.20
CA ILE A 66 -2.49 -0.55 13.48
C ILE A 66 -1.66 0.20 12.43
N GLY A 67 -0.42 0.49 12.76
CA GLY A 67 0.52 1.12 11.83
C GLY A 67 0.06 2.54 11.44
N LEU A 68 -0.13 2.74 10.13
CA LEU A 68 -0.65 3.98 9.54
C LEU A 68 -2.03 4.40 10.08
N PHE A 69 -2.83 3.45 10.53
CA PHE A 69 -4.23 3.68 10.92
C PHE A 69 -4.43 3.91 12.42
N ARG A 70 -3.34 4.10 13.17
CA ARG A 70 -3.40 4.33 14.61
C ARG A 70 -4.16 5.63 14.92
N LYS A 71 -5.09 5.56 15.87
CA LYS A 71 -5.98 6.67 16.29
C LYS A 71 -6.94 7.18 15.19
N ILE A 72 -7.07 6.47 14.08
CA ILE A 72 -8.03 6.80 13.03
C ILE A 72 -9.33 6.01 13.26
N PRO A 73 -10.51 6.66 13.20
CA PRO A 73 -11.78 5.96 13.29
C PRO A 73 -12.00 5.00 12.12
N SER A 74 -12.65 3.87 12.37
CA SER A 74 -13.01 2.89 11.35
C SER A 74 -14.52 2.61 11.37
N PRO A 75 -15.23 2.68 10.24
CA PRO A 75 -14.76 3.06 8.90
C PRO A 75 -14.59 4.58 8.72
N TYR A 76 -13.82 4.99 7.72
CA TYR A 76 -13.65 6.40 7.29
C TYR A 76 -13.76 6.55 5.76
N THR A 77 -13.91 7.77 5.26
CA THR A 77 -14.09 8.03 3.82
C THR A 77 -12.76 8.29 3.13
N VAL A 78 -12.52 7.64 1.99
CA VAL A 78 -11.36 7.93 1.13
C VAL A 78 -11.79 8.20 -0.31
N THR A 79 -10.96 8.95 -1.02
CA THR A 79 -11.13 9.14 -2.47
C THR A 79 -10.35 8.07 -3.24
N ARG A 80 -11.02 7.39 -4.17
CA ARG A 80 -10.47 6.34 -5.05
C ARG A 80 -10.29 6.86 -6.48
N TYR A 81 -9.12 6.55 -7.04
CA TYR A 81 -8.72 6.92 -8.40
C TYR A 81 -7.93 5.77 -9.04
N HIS A 82 -8.60 4.67 -9.36
CA HIS A 82 -7.93 3.51 -9.95
C HIS A 82 -8.87 2.63 -10.77
N SER A 83 -8.27 1.98 -11.76
CA SER A 83 -8.87 0.94 -12.61
C SER A 83 -8.32 -0.45 -12.31
N LEU A 84 -7.24 -0.55 -11.54
CA LEU A 84 -6.57 -1.77 -11.14
C LEU A 84 -6.52 -1.85 -9.61
N ALA A 85 -6.48 -3.07 -9.07
CA ALA A 85 -6.34 -3.33 -7.65
C ALA A 85 -5.59 -4.65 -7.39
N LEU A 86 -5.07 -4.83 -6.18
CA LEU A 86 -4.54 -6.11 -5.75
C LEU A 86 -5.67 -7.13 -5.57
N LEU A 87 -5.46 -8.32 -6.13
CA LEU A 87 -6.35 -9.46 -5.95
C LEU A 87 -5.90 -10.26 -4.73
N GLU A 88 -6.88 -10.66 -3.92
CA GLU A 88 -6.63 -11.46 -2.71
C GLU A 88 -6.30 -12.94 -3.04
N ASP A 89 -6.61 -13.38 -4.26
CA ASP A 89 -6.22 -14.72 -4.72
C ASP A 89 -4.69 -14.84 -4.79
N LYS A 90 -4.14 -15.75 -3.98
CA LYS A 90 -2.70 -15.97 -3.77
C LYS A 90 -1.95 -14.78 -3.16
N PHE A 91 -2.55 -14.13 -2.16
CA PHE A 91 -1.87 -13.06 -1.42
C PHE A 91 -0.67 -13.62 -0.62
N PRO A 92 0.54 -13.05 -0.78
CA PRO A 92 1.75 -13.59 -0.18
C PRO A 92 1.76 -13.41 1.35
N GLU A 93 2.25 -14.42 2.08
CA GLU A 93 2.27 -14.39 3.55
C GLU A 93 3.13 -13.28 4.13
N CYS A 94 4.12 -12.77 3.39
CA CYS A 94 4.96 -11.67 3.83
C CYS A 94 4.23 -10.31 3.88
N LEU A 95 3.08 -10.21 3.21
CA LEU A 95 2.23 -9.03 3.23
C LEU A 95 1.02 -9.25 4.13
N GLU A 96 0.58 -8.18 4.76
CA GLU A 96 -0.61 -8.13 5.59
C GLU A 96 -1.54 -7.03 5.09
N ILE A 97 -2.79 -7.37 4.86
CA ILE A 97 -3.83 -6.41 4.46
C ILE A 97 -4.26 -5.62 5.68
N LEU A 98 -4.10 -4.31 5.62
CA LEU A 98 -4.43 -3.39 6.71
C LEU A 98 -5.78 -2.71 6.52
N ALA A 99 -6.25 -2.53 5.30
CA ALA A 99 -7.50 -1.84 5.04
C ALA A 99 -8.23 -2.41 3.82
N ARG A 100 -9.56 -2.41 3.88
CA ARG A 100 -10.46 -2.84 2.81
C ARG A 100 -11.67 -1.93 2.68
N THR A 101 -12.19 -1.77 1.48
CA THR A 101 -13.52 -1.19 1.22
C THR A 101 -14.64 -2.20 1.51
N ASP A 102 -15.87 -1.72 1.52
CA ASP A 102 -17.10 -2.52 1.60
C ASP A 102 -17.25 -3.55 0.47
N ASP A 103 -16.78 -3.20 -0.74
CA ASP A 103 -16.67 -4.11 -1.88
C ASP A 103 -15.49 -5.12 -1.76
N GLN A 104 -14.85 -5.21 -0.59
CA GLN A 104 -13.71 -6.09 -0.28
C GLN A 104 -12.45 -5.82 -1.11
N GLU A 105 -12.29 -4.63 -1.68
CA GLU A 105 -11.05 -4.26 -2.35
C GLU A 105 -9.95 -3.93 -1.34
N ILE A 106 -8.71 -4.37 -1.63
CA ILE A 106 -7.55 -4.11 -0.77
C ILE A 106 -7.15 -2.65 -0.92
N MET A 107 -7.23 -1.90 0.19
CA MET A 107 -6.95 -0.47 0.21
C MET A 107 -5.62 -0.10 0.86
N ALA A 108 -5.10 -0.98 1.72
CA ALA A 108 -3.78 -0.80 2.31
C ALA A 108 -3.14 -2.12 2.70
N ILE A 109 -1.82 -2.18 2.57
CA ILE A 109 -0.98 -3.33 2.91
C ILE A 109 0.24 -2.88 3.69
N ARG A 110 0.81 -3.79 4.48
CA ARG A 110 2.17 -3.67 5.01
C ARG A 110 2.96 -4.93 4.77
N HIS A 111 4.28 -4.79 4.72
CA HIS A 111 5.16 -5.95 4.87
C HIS A 111 5.29 -6.29 6.36
N ARG A 112 5.29 -7.59 6.70
CA ARG A 112 5.35 -8.03 8.12
C ARG A 112 6.67 -7.72 8.79
N ASN A 113 7.77 -7.85 8.04
CA ASN A 113 9.14 -7.77 8.59
C ASN A 113 9.95 -6.56 8.09
N LEU A 114 9.39 -5.76 7.19
CA LEU A 114 10.09 -4.63 6.57
C LEU A 114 9.23 -3.38 6.75
N PRO A 115 9.82 -2.18 6.86
CA PRO A 115 9.10 -0.94 7.12
C PRO A 115 8.42 -0.40 5.83
N PHE A 116 7.68 -1.27 5.15
CA PHE A 116 6.96 -0.96 3.91
C PHE A 116 5.48 -0.90 4.15
N TYR A 117 4.87 0.19 3.69
CA TYR A 117 3.43 0.37 3.60
C TYR A 117 3.03 0.78 2.19
N GLY A 118 1.89 0.29 1.74
CA GLY A 118 1.30 0.70 0.46
C GLY A 118 -0.17 1.02 0.65
N VAL A 119 -0.61 2.20 0.18
CA VAL A 119 -2.02 2.61 0.18
C VAL A 119 -2.52 2.79 -1.25
N GLN A 120 -3.70 2.23 -1.54
CA GLN A 120 -4.38 2.27 -2.84
C GLN A 120 -5.24 3.53 -3.01
N PHE A 121 -5.38 4.35 -1.98
CA PHE A 121 -6.06 5.65 -2.04
C PHE A 121 -5.06 6.81 -1.96
N HIS A 122 -5.58 8.01 -2.20
CA HIS A 122 -4.84 9.27 -2.11
C HIS A 122 -5.06 9.91 -0.73
N PRO A 123 -4.15 9.75 0.24
CA PRO A 123 -4.25 10.40 1.56
C PRO A 123 -4.20 11.92 1.44
N GLU A 124 -3.54 12.47 0.43
CA GLU A 124 -3.48 13.92 0.19
C GLU A 124 -4.71 14.48 -0.55
N ALA A 125 -5.66 13.64 -0.95
CA ALA A 125 -6.88 14.12 -1.61
C ALA A 125 -7.79 14.85 -0.62
N ILE A 126 -8.39 15.96 -1.07
CA ILE A 126 -9.26 16.84 -0.26
C ILE A 126 -10.44 16.08 0.36
N LEU A 127 -10.98 15.09 -0.35
CA LEU A 127 -12.15 14.31 0.09
C LEU A 127 -11.76 13.01 0.83
N THR A 128 -10.48 12.84 1.18
CA THR A 128 -10.03 11.74 2.04
C THR A 128 -9.98 12.22 3.48
N ASP A 129 -10.82 11.63 4.34
CA ASP A 129 -10.81 11.90 5.77
C ASP A 129 -9.48 11.40 6.37
N TYR A 130 -8.99 12.12 7.40
CA TYR A 130 -7.79 11.74 8.16
C TYR A 130 -6.50 11.56 7.33
N GLY A 131 -6.48 12.11 6.11
CA GLY A 131 -5.34 12.00 5.19
C GLY A 131 -4.02 12.51 5.79
N TYR A 132 -4.07 13.65 6.46
CA TYR A 132 -2.92 14.23 7.16
C TYR A 132 -2.48 13.36 8.35
N ASP A 133 -3.42 12.80 9.11
CA ASP A 133 -3.10 11.92 10.24
C ASP A 133 -2.40 10.63 9.78
N ILE A 134 -2.81 10.07 8.63
CA ILE A 134 -2.15 8.91 8.01
C ILE A 134 -0.70 9.24 7.65
N LEU A 135 -0.48 10.40 7.03
CA LEU A 135 0.85 10.86 6.66
C LEU A 135 1.72 11.14 7.89
N GLN A 136 1.15 11.73 8.94
CA GLN A 136 1.84 11.94 10.20
C GLN A 136 2.22 10.61 10.85
N ASN A 137 1.28 9.67 10.96
CA ASN A 137 1.54 8.34 11.49
C ASN A 137 2.65 7.62 10.70
N PHE A 138 2.72 7.83 9.39
CA PHE A 138 3.82 7.32 8.57
C PHE A 138 5.16 7.95 8.94
N MET A 139 5.23 9.28 9.07
CA MET A 139 6.46 9.98 9.45
C MET A 139 6.97 9.57 10.83
N GLU A 140 6.06 9.29 11.77
CA GLU A 140 6.40 8.80 13.11
C GLU A 140 6.85 7.32 13.13
N GLN A 141 6.72 6.58 12.03
CA GLN A 141 7.25 5.22 11.88
C GLN A 141 8.70 5.18 11.37
N THR A 142 9.29 6.34 11.08
CA THR A 142 10.66 6.50 10.58
C THR A 142 11.56 6.99 11.70
#